data_AF-A0A8S3YMJ8-F1
#
_entry.id   AF-A0A8S3YMJ8-F1
#
_cell.length_a   1.000
_cell.length_b   1.000
_cell.length_c   1.000
_cell.angle_alpha   90.00
_cell.angle_beta   90.00
_cell.angle_gamma   90.00
#
_symmetry.space_group_name_H-M   'P 1'
#
loop_
_entity.id
_entity.type
_entity.pdbx_description
1 polymer ?
#
loop_
_entity_poly.entity_id
_entity_poly.type
_entity_poly.pdbx_seq_one_letter_code
_entity_poly.pdbx_strand_id
1 'polypeptide(L)' 'IFWNAGCQMVALNFQTPDINMQLNQGKFEYNGNCGYLLKPDFMRRPDRTFDPFSESPVDGVIAAHCSVQ' A
#
# COMPACT_ATOMS: atom_id res chain seq x y z
N ILE A 1 -0.76 6.12 -4.69
CA ILE A 1 -0.08 7.40 -4.40
C ILE A 1 0.02 7.63 -2.89
N PHE A 2 -1.06 8.03 -2.20
CA PHE A 2 -0.99 8.41 -0.78
C PHE A 2 -0.57 7.27 0.17
N TRP A 3 -0.98 6.02 -0.09
CA TRP A 3 -0.52 4.87 0.69
C TRP A 3 1.00 4.66 0.61
N ASN A 4 1.65 5.01 -0.52
CA ASN A 4 3.10 4.88 -0.67
C ASN A 4 3.84 5.87 0.25
N ALA A 5 3.24 7.03 0.52
CA ALA A 5 3.77 8.00 1.49
C ALA A 5 3.38 7.66 2.95
N GLY A 6 2.64 6.58 3.17
CA GLY A 6 2.26 6.11 4.51
C GLY A 6 1.02 6.76 5.12
N CYS A 7 0.25 7.54 4.35
CA CYS A 7 -1.04 8.08 4.77
C CYS A 7 -2.01 6.96 5.16
N GLN A 8 -2.61 7.07 6.35
CA GLN A 8 -3.45 6.04 6.96
C GLN A 8 -4.91 6.16 6.51
N MET A 9 -5.40 7.39 6.37
CA MET A 9 -6.76 7.69 5.95
C MET A 9 -6.73 8.36 4.58
N VAL A 10 -7.01 7.57 3.54
CA VAL A 10 -7.09 8.04 2.15
C VAL A 10 -8.55 7.94 1.74
N ALA A 11 -9.30 9.00 2.02
CA ALA A 11 -10.74 9.02 1.80
C ALA A 11 -11.08 9.01 0.31
N LEU A 12 -12.08 8.22 -0.07
CA LEU A 12 -12.61 8.11 -1.42
C LEU A 12 -14.14 8.25 -1.39
N ASN A 13 -14.71 8.60 -2.54
CA ASN A 13 -16.15 8.75 -2.74
C ASN A 13 -16.79 7.39 -3.00
N PHE A 14 -17.37 6.75 -1.97
CA PHE A 14 -18.01 5.43 -2.07
C PHE A 14 -19.16 5.36 -3.09
N GLN A 15 -19.71 6.50 -3.49
CA GLN A 15 -20.84 6.58 -4.43
C GLN A 15 -20.39 6.32 -5.88
N THR A 16 -19.09 6.41 -6.17
CA THR A 16 -18.52 6.29 -7.52
C THR A 16 -17.64 5.04 -7.61
N PRO A 17 -18.04 4.00 -8.37
CA PRO A 17 -17.28 2.75 -8.50
C PRO A 17 -16.14 2.85 -9.53
N ASP A 18 -15.30 3.88 -9.42
CA ASP A 18 -14.14 4.08 -10.29
C ASP A 18 -13.01 3.08 -9.97
N ILE A 19 -11.91 3.15 -10.73
CA ILE A 19 -10.74 2.28 -10.52
C ILE A 19 -10.16 2.40 -9.10
N ASN A 20 -10.20 3.60 -8.50
CA ASN A 20 -9.68 3.82 -7.16
C ASN A 20 -10.54 3.11 -6.11
N MET A 21 -11.87 3.18 -6.26
CA MET A 21 -12.81 2.49 -5.38
C MET A 21 -12.72 0.97 -5.54
N GLN A 22 -12.57 0.46 -6.76
CA GLN A 22 -12.38 -0.98 -7.03
C GLN A 22 -11.10 -1.50 -6.36
N LEU A 23 -9.99 -0.77 -6.48
CA LEU A 23 -8.73 -1.09 -5.80
C LEU A 23 -8.87 -1.01 -4.27
N ASN A 24 -9.56 0.00 -3.75
CA ASN A 24 -9.80 0.16 -2.32
C ASN A 24 -10.61 -1.02 -1.76
N GLN A 25 -11.69 -1.40 -2.43
CA GLN A 25 -12.54 -2.51 -2.02
C GLN A 25 -11.77 -3.84 -2.02
N GLY A 26 -11.07 -4.17 -3.12
CA GLY A 26 -10.28 -5.40 -3.21
C GLY A 26 -9.11 -5.44 -2.23
N LYS A 27 -8.50 -4.30 -1.92
CA LYS A 27 -7.40 -4.21 -0.95
C LYS A 27 -7.89 -4.45 0.48
N PHE A 28 -9.00 -3.85 0.90
CA PHE A 28 -9.50 -3.95 2.28
C PHE A 28 -10.37 -5.19 2.57
N GLU A 29 -10.66 -6.01 1.56
CA GLU A 29 -11.21 -7.35 1.76
C GLU A 29 -10.26 -8.24 2.58
N TYR A 30 -8.95 -8.07 2.39
CA TYR A 30 -7.91 -8.73 3.17
C TYR A 30 -7.96 -8.35 4.64
N ASN A 31 -7.38 -9.21 5.49
CA ASN A 31 -7.44 -9.08 6.95
C ASN A 31 -8.88 -9.14 7.51
N GLY A 32 -9.72 -9.97 6.90
CA GLY A 32 -11.08 -10.25 7.38
C GLY A 32 -12.04 -9.08 7.24
N ASN A 33 -11.86 -8.24 6.19
CA ASN A 33 -12.72 -7.09 5.91
C ASN A 33 -12.86 -6.09 7.09
N CYS A 34 -11.86 -6.03 7.97
CA CYS A 34 -11.95 -5.21 9.18
C CYS A 34 -11.66 -3.72 8.93
N GLY A 35 -11.29 -3.34 7.70
CA GLY A 35 -10.91 -1.96 7.34
C GLY A 35 -9.49 -1.55 7.76
N TYR A 36 -8.68 -2.47 8.27
CA TYR A 36 -7.29 -2.20 8.69
C TYR A 36 -6.31 -3.15 8.02
N LEU A 37 -5.18 -2.61 7.54
CA LEU A 37 -4.06 -3.36 7.00
C LEU A 37 -2.76 -2.84 7.61
N LEU A 38 -1.91 -3.74 8.08
CA LEU A 38 -0.62 -3.37 8.66
C LEU A 38 0.32 -2.85 7.56
N LYS A 39 0.90 -1.66 7.77
CA LYS A 39 1.91 -1.12 6.86
C LYS A 39 3.18 -2.02 6.85
N PRO A 40 3.90 -2.11 5.71
CA PRO A 40 5.19 -2.78 5.65
C PRO A 40 6.17 -2.30 6.73
N ASP A 41 7.11 -3.16 7.12
CA ASP A 41 8.01 -2.90 8.24
C ASP A 41 8.87 -1.63 8.06
N PHE A 42 9.40 -1.44 6.87
CA PHE A 42 10.19 -0.26 6.50
C PHE A 42 9.40 1.07 6.55
N MET A 43 8.06 1.03 6.60
CA MET A 43 7.22 2.22 6.75
C MET A 43 6.77 2.48 8.20
N ARG A 44 7.14 1.58 9.13
CA ARG A 44 6.78 1.67 10.56
C ARG A 44 7.99 1.95 11.45
N ARG A 45 9.18 1.55 11.01
CA ARG A 45 10.43 1.65 11.77
C ARG A 45 10.97 3.08 11.81
N PRO A 46 11.20 3.68 13.00
CA PRO A 46 11.73 5.04 13.12
C PRO A 46 13.22 5.14 12.77
N ASP A 47 13.94 4.02 12.80
CA ASP A 47 15.37 3.91 12.47
C ASP A 47 15.62 3.68 10.97
N ARG A 48 14.55 3.67 10.15
CA ARG A 48 14.63 3.46 8.70
C ARG A 48 13.99 4.64 7.97
N THR A 49 14.66 5.12 6.93
CA THR A 49 14.12 6.11 5.99
C THR A 49 13.73 5.41 4.70
N PHE A 50 12.51 5.67 4.23
CA PHE A 50 11.99 5.14 2.98
C PHE A 50 11.61 6.31 2.06
N ASP A 51 12.17 6.31 0.84
CA ASP A 51 11.78 7.23 -0.22
C ASP A 51 10.86 6.50 -1.21
N PRO A 52 9.57 6.89 -1.31
CA PRO A 52 8.62 6.24 -2.22
C PRO A 52 8.93 6.46 -3.71
N PHE A 53 9.90 7.31 -4.06
CA PHE A 53 10.30 7.61 -5.43
C PHE A 53 11.67 7.05 -5.81
N SER A 54 12.33 6.31 -4.91
CA SER A 54 13.63 5.69 -5.21
C SER A 54 13.49 4.58 -6.27
N GLU A 55 14.36 4.61 -7.28
CA GLU A 55 14.44 3.57 -8.32
C GLU A 55 15.31 2.36 -7.88
N SER A 56 16.06 2.51 -6.79
CA SER A 56 16.92 1.44 -6.25
C SER A 56 16.13 0.59 -5.25
N PRO A 57 16.43 -0.71 -5.13
CA PRO A 57 15.82 -1.56 -4.10
C PRO A 57 16.04 -1.00 -2.70
N VAL A 58 14.99 -1.01 -1.89
CA VAL A 58 15.08 -0.61 -0.48
C VAL A 58 15.89 -1.65 0.28
N ASP A 59 16.93 -1.21 1.00
CA ASP A 59 17.77 -2.09 1.81
C ASP A 59 16.92 -2.92 2.79
N GLY A 60 17.09 -4.24 2.74
CA GLY A 60 16.30 -5.21 3.51
C GLY A 60 14.93 -5.59 2.94
N VAL A 61 14.52 -5.08 1.78
CA VAL A 61 13.31 -5.50 1.06
C VAL A 61 13.68 -6.41 -0.11
N ILE A 62 13.11 -7.61 -0.16
CA ILE A 62 13.35 -8.58 -1.23
C ILE A 62 12.43 -8.25 -2.42
N ALA A 63 13.02 -7.86 -3.55
CA ALA A 63 12.29 -7.65 -4.79
C ALA A 63 11.84 -9.01 -5.38
N ALA A 64 10.61 -9.07 -5.89
CA ALA A 64 10.05 -10.26 -6.51
C ALA A 64 9.72 -10.01 -8.00
N HIS A 65 9.86 -11.05 -8.82
CA HIS A 65 9.43 -11.04 -10.23
C HIS A 65 8.11 -11.79 -10.38
N CYS A 66 7.13 -11.18 -11.04
CA CYS A 66 5.80 -11.76 -11.29
C CYS A 66 5.47 -11.66 -12.78
N SER A 67 4.99 -12.74 -13.39
CA SER A 67 4.51 -12.80 -14.77
C SER A 67 3.13 -13.42 -14.81
N VAL A 68 2.21 -12.81 -15.56
CA VAL A 68 0.87 -13.37 -15.82
C VAL A 68 0.91 -14.04 -17.20
N GLN A 69 0.40 -15.27 -17.28
CA GLN A 69 0.29 -16.03 -18.54
C GLN A 69 -0.93 -15.62 -19.34
#